data_AF-A0A947UIG3-F1
#
_entry.id   AF-A0A947UIG3-F1
#
_cell.length_a   1.000
_cell.length_b   1.000
_cell.length_c   1.000
_cell.angle_alpha   90.00
_cell.angle_beta   90.00
_cell.angle_gamma   90.00
#
_symmetry.space_group_name_H-M   'P 1'
#
loop_
_entity.id
_entity.type
_entity.pdbx_description
1 polymer ?
#
loop_
_entity_poly.entity_id
_entity_poly.type
_entity_poly.pdbx_seq_one_letter_code
_entity_poly.pdbx_strand_id
1 'polypeptide(L)'
;MTTDPQAAQERVSAPFERMPSPESTPPESSERLVTRGREEVGRLTVEMKTAQASLAPEDDVFSGDFWDLKARVETAQAELEKDIGSIISETLHEQEQLAEPTEASSETPPLIDPNLDPLEMSDRIRDVLAESTERHVAFDKLDQVAELASKDASIREQAMDRLSDVVGKKFAERILSDRRYREVLHRLQETLTQRISGKESPNFCKETGLENLGAIHEVLGERAEAVVRTLDLRSYGRGLDASLKFSPSQNGEFPDAIRVFGTSFDDEGNLTDVQIDLGFGFDVIGKDGTATGDDAKIYRSFILEQRTIPDGTMEKDITVKHELFELPTSIKGNGLAAEVTATSLQEYDRIGANAITLHANIEQGGYAWAGYGYGWDQRKTREQDVGGLIGGVKAAFLDALQEAGVDPSSEAAHRTIEAIETAEQNPSACTPQHLALLGKEELLFRRGTSGRLYTDEAFQAALAEGSETDEMDTMKGPLHAGKLGMMGSSWYGRIDLKPDGPQGGKNRALLEEKVSRSTK
;
A
#
# COMPACT_ATOMS: atom_id res chain seq x y z
N MET A 1 8.75 72.67 56.26
CA MET A 1 10.17 73.03 56.15
C MET A 1 10.66 72.44 54.84
N THR A 2 10.52 73.20 53.75
CA THR A 2 11.54 74.08 53.11
C THR A 2 12.31 73.33 52.02
N THR A 3 12.01 73.71 50.77
CA THR A 3 12.91 74.05 49.64
C THR A 3 14.42 73.88 49.91
N ASP A 4 15.29 73.51 48.97
CA ASP A 4 15.39 73.95 47.57
C ASP A 4 16.49 73.15 46.84
N PRO A 5 16.48 73.09 45.50
CA PRO A 5 17.51 72.53 44.63
C PRO A 5 18.50 73.60 44.14
N GLN A 6 19.79 73.28 43.96
CA GLN A 6 20.66 73.86 42.91
C GLN A 6 22.13 73.41 43.01
N ALA A 7 22.73 73.22 41.81
CA ALA A 7 24.15 73.37 41.46
C ALA A 7 25.15 72.33 42.00
N ALA A 8 26.15 71.83 41.28
CA ALA A 8 26.79 72.20 40.02
C ALA A 8 27.37 70.90 39.40
N GLN A 9 27.22 70.64 38.09
CA GLN A 9 28.18 71.02 37.03
C GLN A 9 29.66 70.87 37.41
N GLU A 10 30.27 69.82 36.87
CA GLU A 10 31.64 69.69 36.33
C GLU A 10 32.25 68.32 36.70
N ARG A 11 32.43 67.43 35.73
CA ARG A 11 33.75 66.87 35.35
C ARG A 11 33.65 65.66 34.40
N VAL A 12 34.33 65.85 33.26
CA VAL A 12 35.14 64.89 32.51
C VAL A 12 34.42 63.90 31.59
N SER A 13 34.54 64.20 30.30
CA SER A 13 34.41 63.30 29.16
C SER A 13 35.21 62.01 29.34
N ALA A 14 34.53 60.88 29.41
CA ALA A 14 35.11 59.56 29.17
C ALA A 14 34.78 59.14 27.71
N PRO A 15 35.71 58.52 26.98
CA PRO A 15 35.43 58.03 25.64
C PRO A 15 34.45 56.85 25.71
N PHE A 16 33.43 56.88 24.86
CA PHE A 16 32.57 55.72 24.57
C PHE A 16 33.46 54.58 24.05
N GLU A 17 33.71 53.57 24.88
CA GLU A 17 34.13 52.25 24.38
C GLU A 17 32.96 51.69 23.56
N ARG A 18 33.20 51.51 22.26
CA ARG A 18 32.28 50.77 21.39
C ARG A 18 32.11 49.39 21.98
N MET A 19 30.87 49.03 22.33
CA MET A 19 30.53 47.62 22.56
C MET A 19 30.93 46.83 21.31
N PRO A 20 31.65 45.71 21.45
CA PRO A 20 31.95 44.87 20.30
C PRO A 20 30.63 44.44 19.67
N SER A 21 30.49 44.71 18.38
CA SER A 21 29.42 44.14 17.56
C SER A 21 29.41 42.63 17.75
N PRO A 22 28.25 41.97 17.90
CA PRO A 22 28.20 40.52 17.98
C PRO A 22 28.92 39.95 16.77
N GLU A 23 30.00 39.20 17.02
CA GLU A 23 30.69 38.44 15.98
C GLU A 23 29.65 37.51 15.34
N SER A 24 29.31 37.77 14.08
CA SER A 24 28.44 36.90 13.31
C SER A 24 29.16 35.57 13.12
N THR A 25 28.72 34.54 13.83
CA THR A 25 29.14 33.18 13.56
C THR A 25 28.80 32.86 12.10
N PRO A 26 29.75 32.34 11.31
CA PRO A 26 29.47 31.95 9.93
C PRO A 26 28.34 30.91 9.90
N PRO A 27 27.43 30.98 8.91
CA PRO A 27 26.34 30.02 8.79
C PRO A 27 26.89 28.59 8.73
N GLU A 28 26.30 27.72 9.53
CA GLU A 28 26.63 26.30 9.56
C GLU A 28 26.28 25.68 8.20
N SER A 29 27.18 24.87 7.62
CA SER A 29 26.95 24.30 6.30
C SER A 29 25.75 23.35 6.30
N SER A 30 24.97 23.32 5.22
CA SER A 30 23.76 22.49 5.08
C SER A 30 24.03 21.00 5.34
N GLU A 31 25.21 20.51 4.99
CA GLU A 31 25.67 19.14 5.25
C GLU A 31 25.86 18.84 6.75
N ARG A 32 26.29 19.84 7.55
CA ARG A 32 26.40 19.70 9.01
C ARG A 32 25.02 19.68 9.69
N LEU A 33 24.06 20.47 9.20
CA LEU A 33 22.69 20.48 9.72
C LEU A 33 22.00 19.13 9.53
N VAL A 34 22.06 18.56 8.32
CA VAL A 34 21.51 17.22 8.02
C VAL A 34 22.21 16.13 8.83
N THR A 35 23.54 16.21 8.97
CA THR A 35 24.31 15.24 9.76
C THR A 35 23.89 15.27 11.23
N ARG A 36 23.78 16.46 11.82
CA ARG A 36 23.35 16.65 13.21
C ARG A 36 21.91 16.18 13.45
N GLY A 37 20.98 16.48 12.53
CA GLY A 37 19.60 16.00 12.64
C GLY A 37 19.51 14.48 12.58
N ARG A 38 20.29 13.82 11.71
CA ARG A 38 20.39 12.36 11.65
C ARG A 38 20.96 11.75 12.93
N GLU A 39 22.00 12.36 13.49
CA GLU A 39 22.59 11.93 14.76
C GLU A 39 21.60 12.03 15.93
N GLU A 40 20.82 13.11 16.00
CA GLU A 40 19.83 13.31 17.06
C GLU A 40 18.65 12.34 16.95
N VAL A 41 18.10 12.14 15.74
CA VAL A 41 17.06 11.10 15.51
C VAL A 41 17.58 9.71 15.86
N GLY A 42 18.83 9.39 15.49
CA GLY A 42 19.48 8.13 15.83
C GLY A 42 19.61 7.94 17.34
N ARG A 43 20.08 8.96 18.06
CA ARG A 43 20.23 8.94 19.52
C ARG A 43 18.90 8.72 20.23
N LEU A 44 17.86 9.49 19.87
CA LEU A 44 16.52 9.39 20.47
C LEU A 44 15.87 8.03 20.18
N THR A 45 16.09 7.48 18.98
CA THR A 45 15.58 6.15 18.61
C THR A 45 16.22 5.03 19.46
N VAL A 46 17.52 5.15 19.76
CA VAL A 46 18.21 4.19 20.65
C VAL A 46 17.66 4.30 22.07
N GLU A 47 17.51 5.51 22.60
CA GLU A 47 16.91 5.76 23.92
C GLU A 47 15.49 5.17 24.01
N MET A 48 14.68 5.30 22.95
CA MET A 48 13.31 4.77 22.90
C MET A 48 13.30 3.25 22.97
N LYS A 49 14.19 2.59 22.22
CA LYS A 49 14.31 1.12 22.22
C LYS A 49 14.81 0.60 23.56
N THR A 50 15.75 1.30 24.20
CA THR A 50 16.23 0.94 25.54
C THR A 50 15.12 1.10 26.58
N ALA A 51 14.34 2.18 26.54
CA ALA A 51 13.18 2.36 27.41
C ALA A 51 12.13 1.26 27.19
N GLN A 52 11.82 0.95 25.94
CA GLN A 52 10.89 -0.13 25.57
C GLN A 52 11.35 -1.51 26.09
N ALA A 53 12.65 -1.82 26.00
CA ALA A 53 13.21 -3.08 26.48
C ALA A 53 13.25 -3.19 28.02
N SER A 54 13.16 -2.06 28.73
CA SER A 54 13.14 -2.02 30.19
C SER A 54 11.74 -2.15 30.81
N LEU A 55 10.68 -2.09 30.00
CA LEU A 55 9.31 -2.33 30.44
C LEU A 55 9.10 -3.83 30.66
N ALA A 56 8.62 -4.20 31.85
CA ALA A 56 8.24 -5.58 32.13
C ALA A 56 7.02 -5.97 31.27
N PRO A 57 6.94 -7.22 30.77
CA PRO A 57 5.85 -7.66 29.89
C PRO A 57 4.46 -7.66 30.55
N GLU A 58 4.36 -7.43 31.86
CA GLU A 58 3.10 -7.42 32.61
C GLU A 58 2.54 -6.01 32.87
N ASP A 59 3.30 -4.95 32.57
CA ASP A 59 2.84 -3.57 32.71
C ASP A 59 2.28 -3.06 31.36
N ASP A 60 0.99 -3.33 31.12
CA ASP A 60 0.25 -2.92 29.90
C ASP A 60 -0.01 -1.39 29.82
N VAL A 61 0.69 -0.61 30.64
CA VAL A 61 0.62 0.85 30.69
C VAL A 61 2.02 1.40 30.41
N PHE A 62 2.28 1.74 29.15
CA PHE A 62 3.47 2.50 28.75
C PHE A 62 3.58 3.76 29.63
N SER A 63 4.71 3.90 30.34
CA SER A 63 4.97 5.05 31.22
C SER A 63 4.92 6.37 30.44
N GLY A 64 4.59 7.47 31.12
CA GLY A 64 4.61 8.82 30.51
C GLY A 64 5.94 9.14 29.83
N ASP A 65 7.05 8.63 30.37
CA ASP A 65 8.39 8.81 29.82
C ASP A 65 8.55 8.21 28.41
N PHE A 66 7.88 7.08 28.11
CA PHE A 66 7.93 6.48 26.77
C PHE A 66 7.22 7.35 25.73
N TRP A 67 6.05 7.90 26.09
CA TRP A 67 5.28 8.78 25.21
C TRP A 67 5.98 10.11 24.97
N ASP A 68 6.61 10.69 26.00
CA ASP A 68 7.43 11.89 25.86
C ASP A 68 8.64 11.64 24.95
N LEU A 69 9.26 10.46 25.05
CA LEU A 69 10.40 10.12 24.20
C LEU A 69 9.96 9.90 22.73
N LYS A 70 8.82 9.25 22.51
CA LYS A 70 8.23 9.07 21.18
C LYS A 70 7.90 10.43 20.54
N ALA A 71 7.27 11.34 21.28
CA ALA A 71 6.96 12.69 20.81
C ALA A 71 8.22 13.49 20.43
N ARG A 72 9.32 13.30 21.16
CA ARG A 72 10.63 13.90 20.83
C ARG A 72 11.24 13.32 19.56
N VAL A 73 11.14 12.01 19.33
CA VAL A 73 11.57 11.38 18.06
C VAL A 73 10.78 11.95 16.88
N GLU A 74 9.45 12.03 17.02
CA GLU A 74 8.56 12.57 15.97
C GLU A 74 8.88 14.05 15.68
N THR A 75 9.13 14.85 16.71
CA THR A 75 9.52 16.26 16.55
C THR A 75 10.86 16.40 15.84
N ALA A 76 11.87 15.64 16.25
CA ALA A 76 13.20 15.68 15.64
C ALA A 76 13.18 15.20 14.17
N GLN A 77 12.33 14.23 13.85
CA GLN A 77 12.13 13.76 12.48
C GLN A 77 11.48 14.84 11.60
N ALA A 78 10.44 15.51 12.11
CA ALA A 78 9.79 16.61 11.39
C ALA A 78 10.74 17.79 11.13
N GLU A 79 11.63 18.12 12.08
CA GLU A 79 12.67 19.13 11.89
C GLU A 79 13.69 18.73 10.82
N LEU A 80 14.17 17.48 10.83
CA LEU A 80 15.08 16.96 9.81
C LEU A 80 14.46 16.97 8.41
N GLU A 81 13.19 16.59 8.28
CA GLU A 81 12.45 16.61 7.01
C GLU A 81 12.30 18.04 6.47
N LYS A 82 12.04 19.01 7.36
CA LYS A 82 11.99 20.44 7.01
C LYS A 82 13.34 20.95 6.50
N ASP A 83 14.43 20.60 7.17
CA ASP A 83 15.79 21.01 6.77
C ASP A 83 16.18 20.40 5.41
N ILE A 84 15.88 19.12 5.19
CA ILE A 84 16.09 18.46 3.88
C ILE A 84 15.26 19.13 2.79
N GLY A 85 13.99 19.44 3.08
CA GLY A 85 13.10 20.13 2.13
C GLY A 85 13.62 21.51 1.73
N SER A 86 14.20 22.26 2.68
CA SER A 86 14.84 23.56 2.39
C SER A 86 16.04 23.41 1.45
N ILE A 87 16.91 22.43 1.72
CA ILE A 87 18.12 22.17 0.92
C ILE A 87 17.77 21.73 -0.50
N ILE A 88 16.78 20.86 -0.66
CA ILE A 88 16.29 20.43 -1.98
C ILE A 88 15.75 21.64 -2.75
N SER A 89 14.98 22.49 -2.08
CA SER A 89 14.40 23.70 -2.71
C SER A 89 15.49 24.68 -3.16
N GLU A 90 16.52 24.92 -2.34
CA GLU A 90 17.68 25.74 -2.71
C GLU A 90 18.45 25.14 -3.88
N THR A 91 18.71 23.83 -3.86
CA THR A 91 19.45 23.13 -4.93
C THR A 91 18.68 23.15 -6.25
N LEU A 92 17.35 22.96 -6.22
CA LEU A 92 16.51 23.05 -7.41
C LEU A 92 16.50 24.47 -7.98
N HIS A 93 16.45 25.48 -7.12
CA HIS A 93 16.52 26.88 -7.54
C HIS A 93 17.88 27.21 -8.18
N GLU A 94 18.98 26.71 -7.63
CA GLU A 94 20.32 26.86 -8.21
C GLU A 94 20.45 26.12 -9.56
N GLN A 95 19.86 24.93 -9.70
CA GLN A 95 19.85 24.19 -10.97
C GLN A 95 18.99 24.89 -12.04
N GLU A 96 17.87 25.50 -11.65
CA GLU A 96 17.00 26.26 -12.54
C GLU A 96 17.69 27.56 -13.02
N GLN A 97 18.54 28.17 -12.19
CA GLN A 97 19.38 29.31 -12.59
C GLN A 97 20.59 28.93 -13.46
N LEU A 98 21.08 27.69 -13.35
CA LEU A 98 22.23 27.19 -14.13
C LEU A 98 21.83 26.53 -15.45
N ALA A 99 20.55 26.20 -15.63
CA ALA A 99 20.01 25.72 -16.89
C ALA A 99 19.81 26.88 -17.87
N GLU A 100 20.89 27.35 -18.51
CA GLU A 100 20.73 28.16 -19.73
C GLU A 100 19.99 27.32 -20.79
N PRO A 101 18.97 27.90 -21.47
CA PRO A 101 18.19 27.17 -22.45
C PRO A 101 19.09 26.83 -23.64
N THR A 102 19.42 25.55 -23.75
CA THR A 102 20.07 25.05 -24.96
C THR A 102 18.99 24.97 -26.04
N GLU A 103 18.87 26.03 -26.85
CA GLU A 103 18.01 26.09 -28.03
C GLU A 103 18.48 25.08 -29.09
N ALA A 104 18.13 23.81 -28.89
CA ALA A 104 18.06 22.83 -29.97
C ALA A 104 16.60 22.76 -30.44
N SER A 105 16.23 23.73 -31.28
CA SER A 105 14.95 23.73 -32.00
C SER A 105 14.91 22.52 -32.94
N SER A 106 14.27 21.43 -32.51
CA SER A 106 13.74 20.44 -33.44
C SER A 106 12.50 21.06 -34.08
N GLU A 107 12.66 21.68 -35.24
CA GLU A 107 11.55 22.18 -36.05
C GLU A 107 10.75 20.98 -36.60
N THR A 108 9.89 20.41 -35.75
CA THR A 108 8.73 19.66 -36.23
C THR A 108 7.78 20.70 -36.81
N PRO A 109 7.48 20.69 -38.12
CA PRO A 109 6.56 21.67 -38.69
C PRO A 109 5.21 21.59 -37.97
N PRO A 110 4.57 22.73 -37.67
CA PRO A 110 3.28 22.73 -37.00
C PRO A 110 2.28 21.90 -37.82
N LEU A 111 1.75 20.85 -37.20
CA LEU A 111 0.76 19.95 -37.82
C LEU A 111 -0.50 20.71 -38.25
N ILE A 112 -0.81 21.83 -37.59
CA ILE A 112 -1.95 22.70 -37.89
C ILE A 112 -1.43 24.11 -38.24
N ASP A 113 -1.67 24.55 -39.48
CA ASP A 113 -1.39 25.92 -39.89
C ASP A 113 -2.37 26.86 -39.18
N PRO A 114 -1.89 27.82 -38.35
CA PRO A 114 -2.76 28.72 -37.61
C PRO A 114 -3.58 29.67 -38.52
N ASN A 115 -3.30 29.71 -39.83
CA ASN A 115 -4.05 30.49 -40.81
C ASN A 115 -5.12 29.69 -41.56
N LEU A 116 -5.39 28.43 -41.19
CA LEU A 116 -6.46 27.63 -41.79
C LEU A 116 -7.83 28.27 -41.54
N ASP A 117 -8.71 28.14 -42.53
CA ASP A 117 -10.11 28.55 -42.40
C ASP A 117 -10.76 27.81 -41.21
N PRO A 118 -11.61 28.45 -40.39
CA PRO A 118 -12.22 27.80 -39.21
C PRO A 118 -12.94 26.48 -39.50
N LEU A 119 -13.47 26.28 -40.72
CA LEU A 119 -14.06 25.01 -41.15
C LEU A 119 -12.99 23.92 -41.35
N GLU A 120 -11.89 24.23 -42.01
CA GLU A 120 -10.76 23.29 -42.19
C GLU A 120 -10.09 22.95 -40.86
N MET A 121 -10.01 23.94 -39.95
CA MET A 121 -9.52 23.73 -38.60
C MET A 121 -10.45 22.82 -37.79
N SER A 122 -11.77 23.01 -37.90
CA SER A 122 -12.77 22.12 -37.28
C SER A 122 -12.66 20.69 -37.82
N ASP A 123 -12.50 20.50 -39.13
CA ASP A 123 -12.35 19.18 -39.75
C ASP A 123 -11.05 18.49 -39.30
N ARG A 124 -9.94 19.22 -39.19
CA ARG A 124 -8.68 18.69 -38.65
C ARG A 124 -8.75 18.33 -37.18
N ILE A 125 -9.40 19.16 -36.35
CA ILE A 125 -9.64 18.83 -34.94
C ILE A 125 -10.51 17.57 -34.86
N ARG A 126 -11.48 17.42 -35.77
CA ARG A 126 -12.31 16.22 -35.85
C ARG A 126 -11.46 14.99 -36.16
N ASP A 127 -10.55 15.06 -37.11
CA ASP A 127 -9.67 13.95 -37.49
C ASP A 127 -8.70 13.60 -36.36
N VAL A 128 -8.09 14.63 -35.74
CA VAL A 128 -7.20 14.47 -34.58
C VAL A 128 -7.92 13.77 -33.42
N LEU A 129 -9.14 14.23 -33.09
CA LEU A 129 -9.89 13.66 -31.99
C LEU A 129 -10.38 12.24 -32.32
N ALA A 130 -10.82 11.99 -33.56
CA ALA A 130 -11.19 10.65 -34.00
C ALA A 130 -10.00 9.67 -33.88
N GLU A 131 -8.81 10.08 -34.30
CA GLU A 131 -7.60 9.26 -34.19
C GLU A 131 -7.15 9.07 -32.73
N SER A 132 -7.32 10.09 -31.87
CA SER A 132 -6.97 10.02 -30.44
C SER A 132 -7.86 9.07 -29.63
N THR A 133 -9.06 8.74 -30.14
CA THR A 133 -9.95 7.75 -29.53
C THR A 133 -9.58 6.31 -29.87
N GLU A 134 -8.70 6.08 -30.84
CA GLU A 134 -8.31 4.74 -31.29
C GLU A 134 -7.06 4.22 -30.57
N ARG A 135 -7.24 3.51 -29.44
CA ARG A 135 -6.23 2.71 -28.69
C ARG A 135 -4.93 3.40 -28.23
N HIS A 136 -4.46 4.47 -28.87
CA HIS A 136 -3.21 5.20 -28.64
C HIS A 136 -3.45 6.68 -28.87
N VAL A 137 -3.25 7.50 -27.83
CA VAL A 137 -3.32 8.95 -27.94
C VAL A 137 -1.99 9.48 -28.48
N ALA A 138 -2.01 10.21 -29.59
CA ALA A 138 -0.87 11.01 -30.01
C ALA A 138 -0.89 12.33 -29.21
N PHE A 139 -0.18 12.37 -28.07
CA PHE A 139 -0.19 13.52 -27.16
C PHE A 139 0.25 14.84 -27.79
N ASP A 140 1.16 14.81 -28.77
CA ASP A 140 1.52 16.00 -29.57
C ASP A 140 0.29 16.67 -30.20
N LYS A 141 -0.71 15.86 -30.59
CA LYS A 141 -1.97 16.37 -31.14
C LYS A 141 -2.89 16.89 -30.04
N LEU A 142 -2.86 16.29 -28.85
CA LEU A 142 -3.66 16.74 -27.70
C LEU A 142 -3.20 18.12 -27.20
N ASP A 143 -1.89 18.36 -27.16
CA ASP A 143 -1.34 19.68 -26.81
C ASP A 143 -1.72 20.75 -27.84
N GLN A 144 -1.70 20.42 -29.13
CA GLN A 144 -2.18 21.33 -30.18
C GLN A 144 -3.67 21.64 -30.04
N VAL A 145 -4.51 20.64 -29.76
CA VAL A 145 -5.95 20.84 -29.52
C VAL A 145 -6.16 21.76 -28.31
N ALA A 146 -5.43 21.54 -27.21
CA ALA A 146 -5.52 22.39 -26.02
C ALA A 146 -5.05 23.83 -26.30
N GLU A 147 -3.97 24.01 -27.06
CA GLU A 147 -3.47 25.32 -27.45
C GLU A 147 -4.49 26.07 -28.33
N LEU A 148 -5.07 25.41 -29.34
CA LEU A 148 -6.11 25.99 -30.20
C LEU A 148 -7.38 26.32 -29.40
N ALA A 149 -7.82 25.42 -28.52
CA ALA A 149 -8.95 25.64 -27.62
C ALA A 149 -8.70 26.80 -26.63
N SER A 150 -7.45 27.14 -26.34
CA SER A 150 -7.14 28.32 -25.52
C SER A 150 -7.30 29.65 -26.28
N LYS A 151 -7.24 29.61 -27.62
CA LYS A 151 -7.30 30.78 -28.50
C LYS A 151 -8.70 31.01 -29.10
N ASP A 152 -9.51 29.96 -29.25
CA ASP A 152 -10.83 30.03 -29.87
C ASP A 152 -11.90 29.29 -29.05
N ALA A 153 -12.99 29.99 -28.70
CA ALA A 153 -14.06 29.47 -27.87
C ALA A 153 -14.92 28.40 -28.57
N SER A 154 -15.13 28.51 -29.89
CA SER A 154 -15.87 27.52 -30.67
C SER A 154 -15.07 26.21 -30.76
N ILE A 155 -13.75 26.30 -30.94
CA ILE A 155 -12.87 25.12 -30.89
C ILE A 155 -12.92 24.49 -29.51
N ARG A 156 -12.84 25.29 -28.45
CA ARG A 156 -12.91 24.79 -27.07
C ARG A 156 -14.20 24.04 -26.81
N GLU A 157 -15.34 24.56 -27.26
CA GLU A 157 -16.65 23.93 -27.09
C GLU A 157 -16.71 22.57 -27.83
N GLN A 158 -16.25 22.51 -29.08
CA GLN A 158 -16.21 21.26 -29.85
C GLN A 158 -15.25 20.22 -29.26
N ALA A 159 -14.07 20.67 -28.82
CA ALA A 159 -13.08 19.79 -28.18
C ALA A 159 -13.62 19.27 -26.84
N MET A 160 -14.27 20.14 -26.06
CA MET A 160 -14.91 19.78 -24.80
C MET A 160 -15.99 18.72 -25.02
N ASP A 161 -16.92 18.95 -25.95
CA ASP A 161 -18.01 18.02 -26.28
C ASP A 161 -17.48 16.62 -26.58
N ARG A 162 -16.53 16.53 -27.53
CA ARG A 162 -15.93 15.25 -27.95
C ARG A 162 -15.09 14.57 -26.88
N LEU A 163 -14.29 15.32 -26.13
CA LEU A 163 -13.49 14.73 -25.05
C LEU A 163 -14.41 14.28 -23.90
N SER A 164 -15.49 15.01 -23.63
CA SER A 164 -16.45 14.65 -22.58
C SER A 164 -17.13 13.32 -22.85
N ASP A 165 -17.41 13.00 -24.11
CA ASP A 165 -17.97 11.70 -24.52
C ASP A 165 -17.03 10.52 -24.21
N VAL A 166 -15.73 10.77 -24.13
CA VAL A 166 -14.69 9.73 -23.96
C VAL A 166 -14.23 9.62 -22.51
N VAL A 167 -13.96 10.76 -21.88
CA VAL A 167 -13.31 10.81 -20.56
C VAL A 167 -14.15 11.52 -19.50
N GLY A 168 -15.37 11.93 -19.83
CA GLY A 168 -16.19 12.76 -18.95
C GLY A 168 -15.76 14.23 -18.96
N LYS A 169 -16.73 15.11 -18.70
CA LYS A 169 -16.59 16.57 -18.78
C LYS A 169 -15.51 17.15 -17.88
N LYS A 170 -15.41 16.77 -16.60
CA LYS A 170 -14.35 17.32 -15.72
C LYS A 170 -12.96 16.90 -16.15
N PHE A 171 -12.85 15.71 -16.72
CA PHE A 171 -11.57 15.23 -17.25
C PHE A 171 -11.21 15.99 -18.54
N ALA A 172 -12.15 16.11 -19.48
CA ALA A 172 -11.98 16.89 -20.69
C ALA A 172 -11.56 18.34 -20.38
N GLU A 173 -12.19 18.96 -19.39
CA GLU A 173 -11.82 20.30 -18.93
C GLU A 173 -10.37 20.36 -18.47
N ARG A 174 -9.95 19.45 -17.58
CA ARG A 174 -8.55 19.39 -17.11
C ARG A 174 -7.57 19.17 -18.25
N ILE A 175 -7.90 18.28 -19.19
CA ILE A 175 -7.07 18.07 -20.38
C ILE A 175 -6.89 19.36 -21.17
N LEU A 176 -7.96 20.14 -21.39
CA LEU A 176 -7.86 21.35 -22.20
C LEU A 176 -7.23 22.52 -21.44
N SER A 177 -7.45 22.64 -20.13
CA SER A 177 -7.01 23.81 -19.35
C SER A 177 -5.70 23.62 -18.58
N ASP A 178 -5.33 22.39 -18.22
CA ASP A 178 -4.19 22.11 -17.34
C ASP A 178 -3.05 21.43 -18.12
N ARG A 179 -2.00 22.21 -18.39
CA ARG A 179 -0.79 21.71 -19.05
C ARG A 179 -0.07 20.65 -18.23
N ARG A 180 0.03 20.84 -16.90
CA ARG A 180 0.73 19.89 -16.03
C ARG A 180 0.02 18.53 -16.07
N TYR A 181 -1.31 18.55 -16.10
CA TYR A 181 -2.09 17.33 -16.22
C TYR A 181 -1.80 16.56 -17.52
N ARG A 182 -1.74 17.25 -18.66
CA ARG A 182 -1.35 16.61 -19.93
C ARG A 182 0.06 16.03 -19.88
N GLU A 183 1.02 16.75 -19.29
CA GLU A 183 2.39 16.26 -19.11
C GLU A 183 2.45 15.00 -18.25
N VAL A 184 1.61 14.92 -17.20
CA VAL A 184 1.46 13.70 -16.38
C VAL A 184 0.93 12.53 -17.21
N LEU A 185 -0.13 12.74 -17.98
CA LEU A 185 -0.73 11.70 -18.81
C LEU A 185 0.25 11.22 -19.91
N HIS A 186 1.05 12.13 -20.48
CA HIS A 186 2.10 11.78 -21.43
C HIS A 186 3.16 10.88 -20.79
N ARG A 187 3.73 11.29 -19.64
CA ARG A 187 4.70 10.47 -18.90
C ARG A 187 4.14 9.11 -18.50
N LEU A 188 2.88 9.08 -18.11
CA LEU A 188 2.17 7.85 -17.77
C LEU A 188 2.07 6.94 -19.00
N GLN A 189 1.69 7.46 -20.17
CA GLN A 189 1.68 6.69 -21.41
C GLN A 189 3.06 6.13 -21.78
N GLU A 190 4.10 6.98 -21.74
CA GLU A 190 5.48 6.57 -22.03
C GLU A 190 5.95 5.45 -21.09
N THR A 191 5.58 5.53 -19.81
CA THR A 191 5.95 4.54 -18.80
C THR A 191 5.15 3.25 -18.97
N LEU A 192 3.84 3.35 -19.18
CA LEU A 192 2.94 2.20 -19.22
C LEU A 192 3.03 1.38 -20.51
N THR A 193 3.49 1.99 -21.60
CA THR A 193 3.79 1.27 -22.85
C THR A 193 5.08 0.46 -22.78
N GLN A 194 5.92 0.69 -21.77
CA GLN A 194 7.15 -0.06 -21.56
C GLN A 194 6.89 -1.43 -20.91
N ARG A 195 7.91 -2.29 -21.02
CA ARG A 195 7.99 -3.56 -20.30
C ARG A 195 8.45 -3.34 -18.87
N ILE A 196 7.89 -4.10 -17.93
CA ILE A 196 8.22 -3.98 -16.50
C ILE A 196 9.71 -4.22 -16.22
N SER A 197 10.28 -5.27 -16.84
CA SER A 197 11.70 -5.58 -16.75
C SER A 197 12.18 -6.53 -17.86
N GLY A 198 13.07 -6.05 -18.73
CA GLY A 198 13.68 -6.90 -19.76
C GLY A 198 12.68 -7.36 -20.84
N LYS A 199 13.14 -8.27 -21.71
CA LYS A 199 12.39 -8.67 -22.91
C LYS A 199 11.24 -9.64 -22.65
N GLU A 200 11.35 -10.44 -21.59
CA GLU A 200 10.38 -11.50 -21.26
C GLU A 200 9.25 -11.03 -20.34
N SER A 201 9.31 -9.82 -19.79
CA SER A 201 8.23 -9.31 -18.93
C SER A 201 7.04 -8.81 -19.73
N PRO A 202 5.81 -8.88 -19.17
CA PRO A 202 4.67 -8.20 -19.77
C PRO A 202 4.90 -6.69 -19.86
N ASN A 203 4.14 -6.05 -20.74
CA ASN A 203 3.99 -4.59 -20.72
C ASN A 203 3.20 -4.20 -19.45
N PHE A 204 3.35 -2.96 -19.00
CA PHE A 204 2.46 -2.48 -17.94
C PHE A 204 1.02 -2.45 -18.47
N CYS A 205 0.75 -1.75 -19.56
CA CYS A 205 -0.58 -1.67 -20.16
C CYS A 205 -0.46 -1.53 -21.68
N LYS A 206 -1.14 -2.39 -22.47
CA LYS A 206 -1.21 -2.22 -23.92
C LYS A 206 -2.25 -1.18 -24.36
N GLU A 207 -3.31 -1.01 -23.57
CA GLU A 207 -4.43 -0.14 -23.91
C GLU A 207 -4.28 1.21 -23.20
N THR A 208 -3.45 2.09 -23.75
CA THR A 208 -3.17 3.42 -23.19
C THR A 208 -3.97 4.52 -23.90
N GLY A 209 -5.26 4.24 -24.15
CA GLY A 209 -6.22 5.25 -24.57
C GLY A 209 -6.46 6.30 -23.49
N LEU A 210 -6.99 7.47 -23.87
CA LEU A 210 -7.15 8.63 -22.96
C LEU A 210 -8.03 8.30 -21.75
N GLU A 211 -9.09 7.54 -21.97
CA GLU A 211 -9.99 7.02 -20.92
C GLU A 211 -9.22 6.17 -19.90
N ASN A 212 -8.46 5.17 -20.37
CA ASN A 212 -7.68 4.29 -19.51
C ASN A 212 -6.56 5.03 -18.78
N LEU A 213 -5.81 5.90 -19.47
CA LEU A 213 -4.78 6.72 -18.84
C LEU A 213 -5.37 7.60 -17.75
N GLY A 214 -6.57 8.11 -18.00
CA GLY A 214 -7.28 8.90 -17.04
C GLY A 214 -7.74 8.11 -15.82
N ALA A 215 -8.40 6.98 -16.03
CA ALA A 215 -8.77 6.07 -14.97
C ALA A 215 -7.54 5.66 -14.12
N ILE A 216 -6.44 5.26 -14.77
CA ILE A 216 -5.21 4.88 -14.09
C ILE A 216 -4.65 6.03 -13.27
N HIS A 217 -4.60 7.25 -13.81
CA HIS A 217 -4.16 8.41 -13.06
C HIS A 217 -5.07 8.70 -11.85
N GLU A 218 -6.39 8.61 -12.00
CA GLU A 218 -7.34 8.91 -10.91
C GLU A 218 -7.32 7.88 -9.78
N VAL A 219 -6.94 6.63 -10.07
CA VAL A 219 -6.97 5.52 -9.09
C VAL A 219 -5.58 5.17 -8.55
N LEU A 220 -4.55 5.12 -9.41
CA LEU A 220 -3.18 4.71 -9.04
C LEU A 220 -2.21 5.90 -8.93
N GLY A 221 -2.64 7.09 -9.35
CA GLY A 221 -1.85 8.32 -9.35
C GLY A 221 -0.76 8.37 -10.42
N GLU A 222 0.09 9.39 -10.34
CA GLU A 222 1.18 9.64 -11.32
C GLU A 222 2.26 8.53 -11.33
N ARG A 223 2.36 7.74 -10.26
CA ARG A 223 3.35 6.67 -10.08
C ARG A 223 2.70 5.28 -10.17
N ALA A 224 1.80 5.08 -11.12
CA ALA A 224 1.09 3.81 -11.29
C ALA A 224 2.06 2.62 -11.46
N GLU A 225 3.21 2.84 -12.09
CA GLU A 225 4.26 1.83 -12.25
C GLU A 225 4.85 1.38 -10.90
N ALA A 226 4.92 2.27 -9.90
CA ALA A 226 5.40 1.91 -8.57
C ALA A 226 4.42 0.94 -7.90
N VAL A 227 3.10 1.19 -8.01
CA VAL A 227 2.06 0.29 -7.49
C VAL A 227 2.18 -1.08 -8.13
N VAL A 228 2.32 -1.15 -9.46
CA VAL A 228 2.49 -2.40 -10.20
C VAL A 228 3.75 -3.14 -9.76
N ARG A 229 4.88 -2.43 -9.58
CA ARG A 229 6.13 -3.05 -9.14
C ARG A 229 6.05 -3.67 -7.76
N THR A 230 5.13 -3.24 -6.89
CA THR A 230 4.94 -3.91 -5.59
C THR A 230 4.47 -5.35 -5.71
N LEU A 231 3.90 -5.74 -6.84
CA LEU A 231 3.43 -7.10 -7.11
C LEU A 231 4.48 -7.96 -7.82
N ASP A 232 5.61 -7.37 -8.23
CA ASP A 232 6.69 -8.10 -8.89
C ASP A 232 7.51 -8.89 -7.87
N LEU A 233 7.09 -10.15 -7.61
CA LEU A 233 7.70 -11.03 -6.61
C LEU A 233 9.21 -11.24 -6.80
N ARG A 234 9.76 -11.01 -8.00
CA ARG A 234 11.21 -11.10 -8.28
C ARG A 234 12.02 -10.02 -7.56
N SER A 235 11.40 -8.88 -7.23
CA SER A 235 12.05 -7.77 -6.53
C SER A 235 12.37 -8.10 -5.07
N TYR A 236 11.70 -9.11 -4.52
CA TYR A 236 11.72 -9.48 -3.10
C TYR A 236 12.47 -10.80 -2.82
N GLY A 237 13.00 -11.46 -3.86
CA GLY A 237 13.58 -12.80 -3.76
C GLY A 237 14.95 -12.90 -3.09
N ARG A 238 15.32 -11.98 -2.20
CA ARG A 238 16.61 -12.06 -1.48
C ARG A 238 16.60 -13.28 -0.58
N GLY A 239 17.53 -14.21 -0.80
CA GLY A 239 17.66 -15.42 0.01
C GLY A 239 16.70 -16.56 -0.37
N LEU A 240 15.96 -16.45 -1.47
CA LEU A 240 15.22 -17.60 -2.00
C LEU A 240 16.18 -18.61 -2.61
N ASP A 241 15.92 -19.88 -2.31
CA ASP A 241 16.57 -21.04 -2.93
C ASP A 241 16.06 -21.31 -4.35
N ALA A 242 15.22 -20.42 -4.89
CA ALA A 242 14.67 -20.47 -6.22
C ALA A 242 14.63 -19.07 -6.83
N SER A 243 14.62 -18.99 -8.16
CA SER A 243 14.37 -17.75 -8.89
C SER A 243 12.96 -17.78 -9.50
N LEU A 244 12.36 -16.61 -9.64
CA LEU A 244 11.04 -16.45 -10.25
C LEU A 244 11.20 -15.93 -11.67
N LYS A 245 10.47 -16.51 -12.62
CA LYS A 245 10.36 -16.01 -14.01
C LYS A 245 8.90 -15.75 -14.32
N PHE A 246 8.59 -14.73 -15.10
CA PHE A 246 7.22 -14.55 -15.57
C PHE A 246 6.75 -15.78 -16.33
N SER A 247 5.54 -16.25 -16.02
CA SER A 247 4.95 -17.43 -16.63
C SER A 247 4.03 -17.04 -17.78
N PRO A 248 4.40 -17.27 -19.06
CA PRO A 248 3.56 -16.89 -20.19
C PRO A 248 2.24 -17.66 -20.23
N SER A 249 2.20 -18.89 -19.71
CA SER A 249 1.00 -19.72 -19.66
C SER A 249 -0.03 -19.18 -18.66
N GLN A 250 0.42 -18.75 -17.49
CA GLN A 250 -0.44 -18.11 -16.49
C GLN A 250 -0.81 -16.67 -16.90
N ASN A 251 0.10 -15.98 -17.60
CA ASN A 251 -0.16 -14.66 -18.18
C ASN A 251 -1.03 -14.72 -19.45
N GLY A 252 -1.46 -15.91 -19.90
CA GLY A 252 -2.49 -16.03 -20.94
C GLY A 252 -3.81 -15.38 -20.51
N GLU A 253 -4.11 -15.42 -19.20
CA GLU A 253 -5.27 -14.72 -18.61
C GLU A 253 -4.98 -13.23 -18.36
N PHE A 254 -3.71 -12.84 -18.21
CA PHE A 254 -3.25 -11.48 -17.93
C PHE A 254 -2.06 -11.12 -18.84
N PRO A 255 -2.32 -10.83 -20.13
CA PRO A 255 -1.24 -10.54 -21.08
C PRO A 255 -0.52 -9.22 -20.79
N ASP A 256 -1.09 -8.41 -19.89
CA ASP A 256 -0.63 -7.11 -19.44
C ASP A 256 -0.78 -6.99 -17.93
N ALA A 257 0.08 -6.18 -17.31
CA ALA A 257 0.09 -6.03 -15.86
C ALA A 257 -1.06 -5.18 -15.32
N ILE A 258 -1.59 -4.26 -16.12
CA ILE A 258 -2.72 -3.37 -15.80
C ILE A 258 -3.82 -3.60 -16.82
N ARG A 259 -5.05 -3.81 -16.32
CA ARG A 259 -6.28 -3.82 -17.13
C ARG A 259 -7.32 -2.92 -16.49
N VAL A 260 -7.99 -2.11 -17.30
CA VAL A 260 -9.02 -1.18 -16.85
C VAL A 260 -10.39 -1.71 -17.29
N PHE A 261 -11.36 -1.70 -16.41
CA PHE A 261 -12.72 -2.18 -16.64
C PHE A 261 -13.76 -1.21 -16.10
N GLY A 262 -14.87 -1.08 -16.83
CA GLY A 262 -16.10 -0.49 -16.28
C GLY A 262 -16.01 0.99 -15.93
N THR A 263 -15.26 1.79 -16.68
CA THR A 263 -15.22 3.25 -16.49
C THR A 263 -16.64 3.83 -16.63
N SER A 264 -17.09 4.59 -15.64
CA SER A 264 -18.35 5.32 -15.70
C SER A 264 -18.18 6.75 -15.20
N PHE A 265 -19.00 7.65 -15.72
CA PHE A 265 -19.00 9.06 -15.36
C PHE A 265 -20.40 9.52 -14.96
N ASP A 266 -20.51 10.45 -14.00
CA ASP A 266 -21.78 11.11 -13.68
C ASP A 266 -22.13 12.23 -14.68
N ASP A 267 -23.28 12.87 -14.48
CA ASP A 267 -23.77 13.99 -15.31
C ASP A 267 -22.83 15.22 -15.30
N GLU A 268 -21.98 15.35 -14.29
CA GLU A 268 -20.95 16.39 -14.23
C GLU A 268 -19.64 15.97 -14.89
N GLY A 269 -19.52 14.70 -15.30
CA GLY A 269 -18.33 14.11 -15.88
C GLY A 269 -17.25 13.72 -14.87
N ASN A 270 -17.62 13.49 -13.61
CA ASN A 270 -16.72 12.89 -12.62
C ASN A 270 -16.67 11.37 -12.83
N LEU A 271 -15.47 10.78 -12.71
CA LEU A 271 -15.30 9.33 -12.72
C LEU A 271 -15.97 8.72 -11.48
N THR A 272 -17.04 7.95 -11.65
CA THR A 272 -17.88 7.42 -10.56
C THR A 272 -17.57 5.99 -10.16
N ASP A 273 -17.25 5.15 -11.15
CA ASP A 273 -16.89 3.75 -10.95
C ASP A 273 -15.80 3.37 -11.96
N VAL A 274 -14.80 2.64 -11.48
CA VAL A 274 -13.81 1.98 -12.32
C VAL A 274 -13.13 0.88 -11.53
N GLN A 275 -12.84 -0.23 -12.20
CA GLN A 275 -12.01 -1.30 -11.68
C GLN A 275 -10.70 -1.38 -12.46
N ILE A 276 -9.58 -1.38 -11.75
CA ILE A 276 -8.25 -1.60 -12.33
C ILE A 276 -7.65 -2.87 -11.75
N ASP A 277 -7.47 -3.88 -12.58
CA ASP A 277 -6.82 -5.13 -12.20
C ASP A 277 -5.32 -5.05 -12.43
N LEU A 278 -4.56 -5.44 -11.41
CA LEU A 278 -3.12 -5.64 -11.44
C LEU A 278 -2.79 -7.10 -11.18
N GLY A 279 -1.86 -7.70 -11.93
CA GLY A 279 -1.57 -9.13 -11.74
C GLY A 279 -0.33 -9.68 -12.40
N PHE A 280 0.23 -10.73 -11.78
CA PHE A 280 1.34 -11.50 -12.31
C PHE A 280 1.25 -12.99 -11.95
N GLY A 281 1.63 -13.83 -12.91
CA GLY A 281 2.01 -15.23 -12.69
C GLY A 281 3.52 -15.44 -12.87
N PHE A 282 4.10 -16.28 -12.02
CA PHE A 282 5.53 -16.63 -12.04
C PHE A 282 5.73 -18.14 -12.02
N ASP A 283 6.64 -18.64 -12.85
CA ASP A 283 7.18 -19.99 -12.73
C ASP A 283 8.32 -19.98 -11.71
N VAL A 284 8.35 -20.99 -10.83
CA VAL A 284 9.46 -21.18 -9.88
C VAL A 284 10.55 -22.03 -10.51
N ILE A 285 11.75 -21.45 -10.58
CA ILE A 285 12.94 -22.07 -11.16
C ILE A 285 13.90 -22.46 -10.03
N GLY A 286 14.23 -23.73 -9.93
CA GLY A 286 15.17 -24.26 -8.93
C GLY A 286 16.60 -23.73 -9.10
N LYS A 287 17.45 -23.99 -8.11
CA LYS A 287 18.88 -23.58 -8.14
C LYS A 287 19.65 -24.08 -9.36
N ASP A 288 19.26 -25.24 -9.89
CA ASP A 288 19.86 -25.86 -11.08
C ASP A 288 19.37 -25.24 -12.39
N GLY A 289 18.48 -24.25 -12.32
CA GLY A 289 17.90 -23.57 -13.47
C GLY A 289 16.72 -24.31 -14.09
N THR A 290 16.29 -25.45 -13.52
CA THR A 290 15.15 -26.22 -14.02
C THR A 290 13.84 -25.66 -13.48
N ALA A 291 12.77 -25.74 -14.29
CA ALA A 291 11.43 -25.42 -13.82
C ALA A 291 10.98 -26.49 -12.83
N THR A 292 10.54 -26.06 -11.65
CA THR A 292 10.05 -26.97 -10.60
C THR A 292 8.67 -27.55 -10.93
N GLY A 293 7.92 -26.84 -11.79
CA GLY A 293 6.50 -27.11 -12.03
C GLY A 293 5.57 -26.33 -11.10
N ASP A 294 6.10 -25.71 -10.05
CA ASP A 294 5.37 -24.81 -9.17
C ASP A 294 5.21 -23.42 -9.80
N ASP A 295 4.09 -22.76 -9.48
CA ASP A 295 3.84 -21.37 -9.83
C ASP A 295 3.48 -20.50 -8.61
N ALA A 296 3.79 -19.21 -8.73
CA ALA A 296 3.39 -18.18 -7.78
C ALA A 296 2.51 -17.15 -8.48
N LYS A 297 1.48 -16.66 -7.78
CA LYS A 297 0.47 -15.77 -8.34
C LYS A 297 0.13 -14.64 -7.39
N ILE A 298 -0.03 -13.45 -7.94
CA ILE A 298 -0.50 -12.30 -7.17
C ILE A 298 -1.37 -11.41 -8.04
N TYR A 299 -2.57 -11.11 -7.54
CA TYR A 299 -3.58 -10.32 -8.23
C TYR A 299 -4.26 -9.37 -7.26
N ARG A 300 -4.47 -8.13 -7.70
CA ARG A 300 -5.12 -7.04 -6.96
C ARG A 300 -6.09 -6.32 -7.87
N SER A 301 -7.23 -5.91 -7.34
CA SER A 301 -8.16 -5.04 -8.06
C SER A 301 -8.34 -3.75 -7.28
N PHE A 302 -8.20 -2.61 -7.93
CA PHE A 302 -8.41 -1.29 -7.36
C PHE A 302 -9.76 -0.81 -7.85
N ILE A 303 -10.69 -0.66 -6.91
CA ILE A 303 -12.06 -0.27 -7.20
C ILE A 303 -12.23 1.15 -6.67
N LEU A 304 -12.49 2.09 -7.55
CA LEU A 304 -12.89 3.44 -7.17
C LEU A 304 -14.40 3.51 -7.24
N GLU A 305 -15.03 3.80 -6.12
CA GLU A 305 -16.45 4.16 -6.05
C GLU A 305 -16.55 5.61 -5.57
N GLN A 306 -17.44 6.40 -6.15
CA GLN A 306 -17.80 7.69 -5.57
C GLN A 306 -19.02 7.55 -4.66
N ARG A 307 -18.94 8.16 -3.47
CA ARG A 307 -20.04 8.23 -2.52
C ARG A 307 -20.35 9.67 -2.14
N THR A 308 -21.63 10.02 -2.10
CA THR A 308 -22.08 11.28 -1.51
C THR A 308 -22.07 11.13 0.01
N ILE A 309 -21.24 11.91 0.71
CA ILE A 309 -21.24 11.95 2.17
C ILE A 309 -22.41 12.84 2.68
N PRO A 310 -22.79 12.78 3.98
CA PRO A 310 -24.01 13.42 4.48
C PRO A 310 -24.14 14.94 4.26
N ASP A 311 -23.03 15.64 4.01
CA ASP A 311 -23.03 17.07 3.71
C ASP A 311 -23.27 17.39 2.22
N GLY A 312 -23.46 16.37 1.37
CA GLY A 312 -23.66 16.50 -0.07
C GLY A 312 -22.37 16.49 -0.88
N THR A 313 -21.20 16.43 -0.24
CA THR A 313 -19.90 16.35 -0.94
C THR A 313 -19.69 14.96 -1.50
N MET A 314 -19.05 14.88 -2.68
CA MET A 314 -18.62 13.61 -3.26
C MET A 314 -17.24 13.23 -2.71
N GLU A 315 -17.12 12.06 -2.10
CA GLU A 315 -15.85 11.48 -1.67
C GLU A 315 -15.49 10.29 -2.57
N LYS A 316 -14.22 10.21 -2.96
CA LYS A 316 -13.66 9.03 -3.60
C LYS A 316 -13.37 7.95 -2.54
N ASP A 317 -13.84 6.74 -2.80
CA ASP A 317 -13.59 5.56 -1.97
C ASP A 317 -12.81 4.54 -2.81
N ILE A 318 -11.49 4.48 -2.63
CA ILE A 318 -10.63 3.52 -3.32
C ILE A 318 -10.48 2.30 -2.41
N THR A 319 -11.09 1.18 -2.81
CA THR A 319 -10.94 -0.11 -2.14
C THR A 319 -10.00 -1.01 -2.94
N VAL A 320 -8.97 -1.55 -2.29
CA VAL A 320 -8.10 -2.55 -2.90
C VAL A 320 -8.60 -3.95 -2.55
N LYS A 321 -8.98 -4.74 -3.54
CA LYS A 321 -9.33 -6.15 -3.37
C LYS A 321 -8.10 -7.02 -3.60
N HIS A 322 -7.68 -7.76 -2.58
CA HIS A 322 -6.68 -8.80 -2.71
C HIS A 322 -7.35 -10.06 -3.28
N GLU A 323 -7.42 -10.13 -4.61
CA GLU A 323 -8.09 -11.21 -5.34
C GLU A 323 -7.43 -12.56 -5.15
N LEU A 324 -6.10 -12.61 -5.33
CA LEU A 324 -5.33 -13.83 -5.20
C LEU A 324 -3.91 -13.51 -4.75
N PHE A 325 -3.41 -14.31 -3.81
CA PHE A 325 -2.00 -14.32 -3.46
C PHE A 325 -1.60 -15.75 -3.08
N GLU A 326 -0.90 -16.39 -4.00
CA GLU A 326 -0.52 -17.79 -3.90
C GLU A 326 0.99 -17.91 -4.06
N LEU A 327 1.61 -18.58 -3.10
CA LEU A 327 3.02 -18.93 -3.11
C LEU A 327 3.10 -20.44 -3.00
N PRO A 328 3.94 -21.12 -3.78
CA PRO A 328 4.19 -22.54 -3.61
C PRO A 328 5.05 -22.79 -2.38
N THR A 329 4.95 -24.00 -1.83
CA THR A 329 5.66 -24.39 -0.59
C THR A 329 7.17 -24.14 -0.68
N SER A 330 7.76 -24.30 -1.87
CA SER A 330 9.18 -24.10 -2.16
C SER A 330 9.69 -22.67 -1.87
N ILE A 331 8.81 -21.66 -1.83
CA ILE A 331 9.17 -20.26 -1.52
C ILE A 331 8.40 -19.66 -0.34
N LYS A 332 7.49 -20.43 0.28
CA LYS A 332 6.80 -20.03 1.53
C LYS A 332 7.80 -19.95 2.70
N GLY A 333 7.42 -19.23 3.75
CA GLY A 333 8.18 -19.16 5.00
C GLY A 333 9.37 -18.19 5.01
N ASN A 334 9.72 -17.59 3.88
CA ASN A 334 10.89 -16.69 3.75
C ASN A 334 10.55 -15.20 3.92
N GLY A 335 9.41 -14.85 4.53
CA GLY A 335 8.99 -13.45 4.72
C GLY A 335 8.49 -12.73 3.45
N LEU A 336 8.60 -13.33 2.27
CA LEU A 336 8.20 -12.76 0.96
C LEU A 336 6.80 -12.12 0.98
N ALA A 337 5.81 -12.82 1.54
CA ALA A 337 4.44 -12.31 1.62
C ALA A 337 4.32 -11.04 2.47
N ALA A 338 5.09 -10.95 3.56
CA ALA A 338 5.12 -9.77 4.41
C ALA A 338 5.79 -8.59 3.71
N GLU A 339 6.92 -8.81 3.02
CA GLU A 339 7.66 -7.75 2.32
C GLU A 339 6.83 -7.12 1.18
N VAL A 340 6.18 -7.97 0.38
CA VAL A 340 5.22 -7.54 -0.66
C VAL A 340 4.11 -6.72 -0.03
N THR A 341 3.49 -7.24 1.04
CA THR A 341 2.41 -6.53 1.74
C THR A 341 2.87 -5.19 2.30
N ALA A 342 4.08 -5.12 2.89
CA ALA A 342 4.67 -3.88 3.40
C ALA A 342 4.78 -2.81 2.32
N THR A 343 5.32 -3.20 1.17
CA THR A 343 5.57 -2.28 0.07
C THR A 343 4.26 -1.85 -0.59
N SER A 344 3.33 -2.79 -0.77
CA SER A 344 1.99 -2.46 -1.27
C SER A 344 1.27 -1.47 -0.36
N LEU A 345 1.36 -1.61 0.97
CA LEU A 345 0.73 -0.67 1.91
C LEU A 345 1.25 0.77 1.75
N GLN A 346 2.55 0.96 1.54
CA GLN A 346 3.13 2.29 1.30
C GLN A 346 2.56 2.94 0.04
N GLU A 347 2.39 2.16 -1.02
CA GLU A 347 1.78 2.65 -2.25
C GLU A 347 0.26 2.87 -2.08
N TYR A 348 -0.42 2.07 -1.27
CA TYR A 348 -1.85 2.24 -0.96
C TYR A 348 -2.09 3.54 -0.20
N ASP A 349 -1.22 3.89 0.74
CA ASP A 349 -1.26 5.19 1.42
C ASP A 349 -1.07 6.34 0.45
N ARG A 350 -0.09 6.23 -0.45
CA ARG A 350 0.22 7.27 -1.44
C ARG A 350 -0.96 7.54 -2.38
N ILE A 351 -1.69 6.51 -2.80
CA ILE A 351 -2.86 6.66 -3.67
C ILE A 351 -4.13 7.03 -2.89
N GLY A 352 -4.07 7.08 -1.56
CA GLY A 352 -5.21 7.40 -0.71
C GLY A 352 -6.25 6.29 -0.63
N ALA A 353 -5.84 5.02 -0.71
CA ALA A 353 -6.73 3.88 -0.56
C ALA A 353 -7.40 3.87 0.81
N ASN A 354 -8.70 3.60 0.83
CA ASN A 354 -9.53 3.66 2.02
C ASN A 354 -9.51 2.33 2.79
N ALA A 355 -9.45 1.22 2.08
CA ALA A 355 -9.52 -0.12 2.67
C ALA A 355 -8.93 -1.19 1.77
N ILE A 356 -8.59 -2.32 2.40
CA ILE A 356 -8.28 -3.57 1.71
C ILE A 356 -9.39 -4.58 2.02
N THR A 357 -9.85 -5.28 1.00
CA THR A 357 -10.79 -6.41 1.14
C THR A 357 -10.18 -7.67 0.56
N LEU A 358 -10.56 -8.83 1.09
CA LEU A 358 -10.11 -10.13 0.58
C LEU A 358 -11.16 -11.21 0.80
N HIS A 359 -11.01 -12.30 0.06
CA HIS A 359 -11.63 -13.57 0.39
C HIS A 359 -10.53 -14.50 0.90
N ALA A 360 -10.54 -14.79 2.20
CA ALA A 360 -9.56 -15.68 2.79
C ALA A 360 -9.90 -17.11 2.35
N ASN A 361 -9.04 -17.72 1.53
CA ASN A 361 -9.26 -19.08 1.01
C ASN A 361 -9.20 -20.13 2.12
N ILE A 362 -9.87 -21.26 1.87
CA ILE A 362 -10.02 -22.39 2.77
C ILE A 362 -8.68 -22.90 3.29
N GLU A 363 -7.63 -23.08 2.49
CA GLU A 363 -6.46 -23.85 2.94
C GLU A 363 -5.72 -23.26 4.16
N GLN A 364 -5.12 -22.08 3.98
CA GLN A 364 -4.31 -21.42 5.01
C GLN A 364 -4.65 -19.93 5.16
N GLY A 365 -5.35 -19.35 4.18
CA GLY A 365 -5.63 -17.92 4.11
C GLY A 365 -6.47 -17.45 5.29
N GLY A 366 -7.45 -18.28 5.71
CA GLY A 366 -8.36 -17.98 6.81
C GLY A 366 -7.63 -17.56 8.09
N TYR A 367 -6.73 -18.41 8.57
CA TYR A 367 -5.94 -18.15 9.77
C TYR A 367 -4.90 -17.03 9.56
N ALA A 368 -4.19 -17.05 8.42
CA ALA A 368 -3.13 -16.09 8.15
C ALA A 368 -3.63 -14.64 8.16
N TRP A 369 -4.70 -14.34 7.41
CA TRP A 369 -5.23 -12.99 7.29
C TRP A 369 -5.85 -12.48 8.59
N ALA A 370 -6.45 -13.36 9.40
CA ALA A 370 -6.91 -13.01 10.74
C ALA A 370 -5.73 -12.55 11.62
N GLY A 371 -4.61 -13.29 11.59
CA GLY A 371 -3.38 -12.93 12.31
C GLY A 371 -2.74 -11.61 11.86
N TYR A 372 -3.02 -11.17 10.62
CA TYR A 372 -2.62 -9.88 10.07
C TYR A 372 -3.58 -8.73 10.41
N GLY A 373 -4.63 -8.99 11.18
CA GLY A 373 -5.55 -7.95 11.63
C GLY A 373 -6.75 -7.70 10.71
N TYR A 374 -7.03 -8.54 9.72
CA TYR A 374 -8.25 -8.40 8.94
C TYR A 374 -9.47 -8.73 9.80
N GLY A 375 -10.46 -7.84 9.82
CA GLY A 375 -11.77 -8.06 10.43
C GLY A 375 -12.80 -8.59 9.42
N TRP A 376 -14.02 -8.90 9.86
CA TRP A 376 -15.11 -9.27 8.95
C TRP A 376 -15.46 -8.12 8.00
N ASP A 377 -15.63 -8.40 6.70
CA ASP A 377 -16.34 -7.48 5.80
C ASP A 377 -17.84 -7.56 6.10
N GLN A 378 -18.34 -6.64 6.92
CA GLN A 378 -19.75 -6.60 7.36
C GLN A 378 -20.76 -6.50 6.19
N ARG A 379 -20.31 -6.10 4.99
CA ARG A 379 -21.16 -6.07 3.79
C ARG A 379 -21.41 -7.47 3.22
N LYS A 380 -20.54 -8.43 3.52
CA LYS A 380 -20.57 -9.79 2.97
C LYS A 380 -20.75 -10.88 4.03
N THR A 381 -20.32 -10.62 5.27
CA THR A 381 -20.37 -11.58 6.37
C THR A 381 -21.59 -11.33 7.25
N ARG A 382 -22.43 -12.35 7.37
CA ARG A 382 -23.58 -12.38 8.28
C ARG A 382 -23.19 -13.06 9.58
N GLU A 383 -23.95 -12.80 10.64
CA GLU A 383 -23.74 -13.46 11.94
C GLU A 383 -23.80 -14.99 11.86
N GLN A 384 -24.68 -15.54 11.00
CA GLN A 384 -24.75 -16.99 10.74
C GLN A 384 -23.46 -17.55 10.14
N ASP A 385 -22.78 -16.79 9.29
CA ASP A 385 -21.51 -17.22 8.69
C ASP A 385 -20.43 -17.31 9.78
N VAL A 386 -20.39 -16.33 10.69
CA VAL A 386 -19.49 -16.34 11.85
C VAL A 386 -19.81 -17.50 12.79
N GLY A 387 -21.08 -17.74 13.09
CA GLY A 387 -21.52 -18.88 13.90
C GLY A 387 -21.13 -20.22 13.28
N GLY A 388 -21.29 -20.37 11.96
CA GLY A 388 -20.85 -21.56 11.22
C GLY A 388 -19.35 -21.79 11.31
N LEU A 389 -18.56 -20.72 11.22
CA LEU A 389 -17.11 -20.79 11.37
C LEU A 389 -16.68 -21.18 12.80
N ILE A 390 -17.30 -20.59 13.83
CA ILE A 390 -17.03 -20.96 15.24
C ILE A 390 -17.37 -22.44 15.47
N GLY A 391 -18.52 -22.90 14.96
CA GLY A 391 -18.89 -24.32 15.04
C GLY A 391 -17.88 -25.24 14.33
N GLY A 392 -17.33 -24.79 13.19
CA GLY A 392 -16.23 -25.47 12.50
C GLY A 392 -14.95 -25.54 13.34
N VAL A 393 -14.59 -24.45 14.04
CA VAL A 393 -13.47 -24.43 14.99
C VAL A 393 -13.69 -25.42 16.13
N LYS A 394 -14.89 -25.47 16.70
CA LYS A 394 -15.25 -26.44 17.75
C LYS A 394 -15.08 -27.88 17.26
N ALA A 395 -15.65 -28.20 16.10
CA ALA A 395 -15.58 -29.53 15.52
C ALA A 395 -14.13 -29.95 15.26
N ALA A 396 -13.33 -29.10 14.61
CA ALA A 396 -11.93 -29.39 14.32
C ALA A 396 -11.09 -29.59 15.60
N PHE A 397 -11.38 -28.84 16.67
CA PHE A 397 -10.69 -29.01 17.94
C PHE A 397 -11.08 -30.31 18.65
N LEU A 398 -12.37 -30.68 18.66
CA LEU A 398 -12.83 -31.95 19.24
C LEU A 398 -12.26 -33.16 18.49
N ASP A 399 -12.21 -33.09 17.16
CA ASP A 399 -11.59 -34.12 16.33
C ASP A 399 -10.09 -34.26 16.65
N ALA A 400 -9.38 -33.14 16.81
CA ALA A 400 -7.97 -33.13 17.20
C ALA A 400 -7.72 -33.76 18.58
N LEU A 401 -8.59 -33.48 19.57
CA LEU A 401 -8.52 -34.11 20.88
C LEU A 401 -8.68 -35.63 20.77
N GLN A 402 -9.69 -36.08 20.03
CA GLN A 402 -9.96 -37.50 19.83
C GLN A 402 -8.79 -38.21 19.14
N GLU A 403 -8.23 -37.61 18.09
CA GLU A 403 -7.14 -38.17 17.29
C GLU A 403 -5.81 -38.27 18.07
N ALA A 404 -5.52 -37.22 18.85
CA ALA A 404 -4.36 -37.16 19.72
C ALA A 404 -4.51 -37.97 21.02
N GLY A 405 -5.71 -38.51 21.30
CA GLY A 405 -6.00 -39.28 22.52
C GLY A 405 -6.04 -38.42 23.79
N VAL A 406 -6.41 -37.15 23.67
CA VAL A 406 -6.54 -36.21 24.79
C VAL A 406 -7.97 -36.25 25.33
N ASP A 407 -8.13 -36.40 26.65
CA ASP A 407 -9.45 -36.33 27.29
C ASP A 407 -10.04 -34.91 27.18
N PRO A 408 -11.23 -34.74 26.56
CA PRO A 408 -11.92 -33.44 26.52
C PRO A 408 -12.23 -32.84 27.89
N SER A 409 -12.21 -33.66 28.95
CA SER A 409 -12.42 -33.25 30.34
C SER A 409 -11.15 -32.75 31.02
N SER A 410 -9.98 -32.85 30.36
CA SER A 410 -8.75 -32.26 30.88
C SER A 410 -8.89 -30.74 31.02
N GLU A 411 -8.22 -30.16 32.01
CA GLU A 411 -8.37 -28.73 32.34
C GLU A 411 -8.13 -27.81 31.14
N ALA A 412 -7.05 -28.04 30.39
CA ALA A 412 -6.69 -27.26 29.19
C ALA A 412 -7.71 -27.40 28.04
N ALA A 413 -8.20 -28.63 27.80
CA ALA A 413 -9.24 -28.88 26.79
C ALA A 413 -10.55 -28.21 27.19
N HIS A 414 -10.95 -28.35 28.46
CA HIS A 414 -12.18 -27.76 28.99
C HIS A 414 -12.18 -26.22 28.88
N ARG A 415 -11.09 -25.55 29.27
CA ARG A 415 -10.94 -24.09 29.10
C ARG A 415 -11.09 -23.65 27.65
N THR A 416 -10.47 -24.39 26.73
CA THR A 416 -10.55 -24.08 25.30
C THR A 416 -11.97 -24.28 24.76
N ILE A 417 -12.66 -25.36 25.16
CA ILE A 417 -14.05 -25.63 24.79
C ILE A 417 -14.97 -24.52 25.32
N GLU A 418 -14.82 -24.13 26.59
CA GLU A 418 -15.62 -23.05 27.20
C GLU A 418 -15.41 -21.70 26.46
N ALA A 419 -14.17 -21.39 26.07
CA ALA A 419 -13.88 -20.19 25.29
C ALA A 419 -14.54 -20.23 23.91
N ILE A 420 -14.54 -21.39 23.24
CA ILE A 420 -15.25 -21.58 21.96
C ILE A 420 -16.77 -21.43 22.17
N GLU A 421 -17.34 -22.05 23.20
CA GLU A 421 -18.77 -21.95 23.52
C GLU A 421 -19.21 -20.53 23.85
N THR A 422 -18.35 -19.77 24.52
CA THR A 422 -18.58 -18.33 24.77
C THR A 422 -18.64 -17.56 23.45
N ALA A 423 -17.77 -17.88 22.49
CA ALA A 423 -17.84 -17.29 21.14
C ALA A 423 -19.13 -17.71 20.40
N GLU A 424 -19.55 -18.98 20.51
CA GLU A 424 -20.81 -19.47 19.90
C GLU A 424 -22.04 -18.74 20.44
N GLN A 425 -22.03 -18.38 21.73
CA GLN A 425 -23.13 -17.64 22.36
C GLN A 425 -23.21 -16.18 21.92
N ASN A 426 -22.11 -15.62 21.41
CA ASN A 426 -22.06 -14.24 20.92
C ASN A 426 -21.21 -14.11 19.63
N PRO A 427 -21.66 -14.66 18.49
CA PRO A 427 -20.87 -14.66 17.27
C PRO A 427 -20.56 -13.25 16.76
N SER A 428 -21.49 -12.29 16.94
CA SER A 428 -21.31 -10.90 16.51
C SER A 428 -20.15 -10.17 17.22
N ALA A 429 -19.79 -10.58 18.45
CA ALA A 429 -18.64 -10.03 19.16
C ALA A 429 -17.31 -10.75 18.85
N CYS A 430 -17.37 -11.88 18.16
CA CYS A 430 -16.20 -12.66 17.82
C CYS A 430 -15.54 -12.12 16.55
N THR A 431 -14.30 -11.65 16.64
CA THR A 431 -13.53 -11.21 15.47
C THR A 431 -12.72 -12.38 14.89
N PRO A 432 -12.26 -12.31 13.63
CA PRO A 432 -11.34 -13.32 13.10
C PRO A 432 -10.09 -13.48 13.97
N GLN A 433 -9.60 -12.40 14.55
CA GLN A 433 -8.45 -12.38 15.46
C GLN A 433 -8.74 -13.15 16.74
N HIS A 434 -9.94 -12.97 17.34
CA HIS A 434 -10.35 -13.73 18.51
C HIS A 434 -10.37 -15.23 18.19
N LEU A 435 -10.98 -15.62 17.07
CA LEU A 435 -10.98 -17.02 16.61
C LEU A 435 -9.57 -17.57 16.41
N ALA A 436 -8.70 -16.80 15.75
CA ALA A 436 -7.32 -17.17 15.49
C ALA A 436 -6.44 -17.26 16.75
N LEU A 437 -6.94 -16.86 17.93
CA LEU A 437 -6.21 -16.97 19.20
C LEU A 437 -6.77 -18.07 20.12
N LEU A 438 -7.90 -18.69 19.78
CA LEU A 438 -8.52 -19.72 20.61
C LEU A 438 -7.57 -20.90 20.84
N GLY A 439 -7.37 -21.25 22.11
CA GLY A 439 -6.53 -22.37 22.56
C GLY A 439 -5.03 -22.18 22.39
N LYS A 440 -4.55 -21.00 21.96
CA LYS A 440 -3.15 -20.76 21.61
C LYS A 440 -2.17 -20.98 22.77
N GLU A 441 -2.57 -20.66 24.00
CA GLU A 441 -1.74 -20.78 25.20
C GLU A 441 -2.01 -22.07 26.00
N GLU A 442 -2.95 -22.91 25.54
CA GLU A 442 -3.51 -24.01 26.34
C GLU A 442 -3.08 -25.38 25.83
N LEU A 443 -3.47 -25.72 24.60
CA LEU A 443 -3.25 -27.05 24.04
C LEU A 443 -2.78 -26.95 22.60
N LEU A 444 -1.57 -27.46 22.37
CA LEU A 444 -0.90 -27.46 21.07
C LEU A 444 -0.83 -28.89 20.53
N PHE A 445 -1.07 -29.01 19.24
CA PHE A 445 -0.96 -30.24 18.47
C PHE A 445 0.10 -30.10 17.38
N ARG A 446 0.61 -31.24 16.92
CA ARG A 446 1.44 -31.35 15.72
C ARG A 446 0.84 -32.36 14.77
N ARG A 447 0.96 -32.09 13.48
CA ARG A 447 0.51 -33.02 12.43
C ARG A 447 1.72 -33.70 11.81
N GLY A 448 1.82 -35.01 11.99
CA GLY A 448 2.87 -35.82 11.38
C GLY A 448 2.69 -35.99 9.87
N THR A 449 3.74 -36.48 9.20
CA THR A 449 3.72 -36.87 7.78
C THR A 449 2.65 -37.92 7.44
N SER A 450 2.20 -38.75 8.39
CA SER A 450 1.06 -39.65 8.18
C SER A 450 -0.29 -38.94 8.07
N GLY A 451 -0.33 -37.64 8.39
CA GLY A 451 -1.55 -36.83 8.54
C GLY A 451 -2.12 -36.86 9.96
N ARG A 452 -1.60 -37.71 10.84
CA ARG A 452 -2.12 -37.86 12.20
C ARG A 452 -1.79 -36.68 13.10
N LEU A 453 -2.73 -36.29 13.97
CA LEU A 453 -2.53 -35.31 15.03
C LEU A 453 -2.02 -35.94 16.34
N TYR A 454 -1.09 -35.24 16.98
CA TYR A 454 -0.41 -35.64 18.21
C TYR A 454 -0.32 -34.44 19.17
N THR A 455 -0.23 -34.71 20.48
CA THR A 455 0.36 -33.71 21.41
C THR A 455 1.86 -33.57 21.12
N ASP A 456 2.49 -32.51 21.62
CA ASP A 456 3.94 -32.32 21.45
C ASP A 456 4.74 -33.52 21.97
N GLU A 457 4.43 -34.06 23.16
CA GLU A 457 5.13 -35.22 23.71
C GLU A 457 4.91 -36.49 22.89
N ALA A 458 3.66 -36.73 22.46
CA ALA A 458 3.32 -37.90 21.65
C ALA A 458 3.98 -37.83 20.27
N PHE A 459 4.12 -36.63 19.70
CA PHE A 459 4.80 -36.43 18.43
C PHE A 459 6.30 -36.74 18.53
N GLN A 460 6.96 -36.27 19.59
CA GLN A 460 8.37 -36.57 19.82
C GLN A 460 8.61 -38.08 20.05
N ALA A 461 7.69 -38.75 20.75
CA ALA A 461 7.73 -40.21 20.89
C ALA A 461 7.57 -40.91 19.52
N ALA A 462 6.62 -40.46 18.70
CA ALA A 462 6.38 -41.00 17.37
C ALA A 462 7.61 -40.88 16.44
N LEU A 463 8.33 -39.75 16.50
CA LEU A 463 9.60 -39.55 15.80
C LEU A 463 10.70 -40.50 16.31
N ALA A 464 10.83 -40.65 17.63
CA ALA A 464 11.83 -41.53 18.23
C ALA A 464 11.61 -43.02 17.89
N GLU A 465 10.35 -43.42 17.76
CA GLU A 465 9.94 -44.77 17.34
C GLU A 465 10.04 -44.99 15.82
N GLY A 466 10.26 -43.93 15.04
CA GLY A 466 10.28 -43.98 13.58
C GLY A 466 8.91 -44.21 12.94
N SER A 467 7.82 -44.02 13.70
CA SER A 467 6.45 -44.07 13.20
C SER A 467 6.04 -42.80 12.44
N GLU A 468 6.76 -41.70 12.70
CA GLU A 468 6.72 -40.46 11.93
C GLU A 468 8.14 -40.09 11.50
N THR A 469 8.26 -39.41 10.37
CA THR A 469 9.56 -38.94 9.87
C THR A 469 9.77 -37.44 10.04
N ASP A 470 8.69 -36.65 9.94
CA ASP A 470 8.70 -35.20 10.09
C ASP A 470 7.25 -34.70 10.32
N GLU A 471 7.08 -33.40 10.46
CA GLU A 471 5.78 -32.73 10.35
C GLU A 471 5.32 -32.61 8.89
N MET A 472 4.01 -32.58 8.69
CA MET A 472 3.42 -32.31 7.38
C MET A 472 3.78 -30.89 6.92
N ASP A 473 4.41 -30.76 5.73
CA ASP A 473 4.93 -29.48 5.22
C ASP A 473 3.90 -28.34 5.20
N THR A 474 2.65 -28.65 4.88
CA THR A 474 1.56 -27.66 4.79
C THR A 474 1.01 -27.24 6.16
N MET A 475 1.41 -27.89 7.24
CA MET A 475 0.94 -27.65 8.60
C MET A 475 2.07 -27.67 9.64
N LYS A 476 3.26 -27.19 9.25
CA LYS A 476 4.39 -27.09 10.16
C LYS A 476 4.12 -26.19 11.37
N GLY A 477 4.75 -26.55 12.47
CA GLY A 477 4.67 -25.91 13.76
C GLY A 477 3.43 -26.29 14.57
N PRO A 478 3.31 -25.73 15.79
CA PRO A 478 2.19 -26.00 16.66
C PRO A 478 0.86 -25.56 16.04
N LEU A 479 -0.18 -26.36 16.32
CA LEU A 479 -1.56 -26.17 15.92
C LEU A 479 -2.40 -26.03 17.19
N HIS A 480 -3.12 -24.92 17.35
CA HIS A 480 -4.11 -24.74 18.42
C HIS A 480 -5.52 -24.68 17.82
N ALA A 481 -6.56 -24.64 18.65
CA ALA A 481 -7.96 -24.69 18.21
C ALA A 481 -8.29 -23.70 17.09
N GLY A 482 -7.93 -22.43 17.27
CA GLY A 482 -8.11 -21.37 16.26
C GLY A 482 -7.45 -21.69 14.93
N LYS A 483 -6.18 -22.13 14.93
CA LYS A 483 -5.45 -22.50 13.71
C LYS A 483 -6.06 -23.73 13.05
N LEU A 484 -6.46 -24.75 13.81
CA LEU A 484 -7.11 -25.97 13.31
C LEU A 484 -8.44 -25.68 12.62
N GLY A 485 -9.27 -24.82 13.19
CA GLY A 485 -10.60 -24.51 12.66
C GLY A 485 -10.61 -23.48 11.53
N MET A 486 -9.67 -22.51 11.57
CA MET A 486 -9.58 -21.48 10.54
C MET A 486 -8.78 -21.95 9.32
N MET A 487 -7.92 -22.96 9.46
CA MET A 487 -7.41 -23.73 8.33
C MET A 487 -8.50 -24.67 7.83
N GLY A 488 -8.79 -24.64 6.55
CA GLY A 488 -9.95 -25.26 5.91
C GLY A 488 -11.17 -24.37 5.76
N SER A 489 -11.16 -23.13 6.29
CA SER A 489 -12.32 -22.26 6.33
C SER A 489 -12.14 -20.99 5.50
N SER A 490 -13.21 -20.55 4.83
CA SER A 490 -13.20 -19.31 4.05
C SER A 490 -14.07 -18.23 4.65
N TRP A 491 -13.64 -16.97 4.52
CA TRP A 491 -14.40 -15.81 5.00
C TRP A 491 -13.98 -14.53 4.27
N TYR A 492 -14.85 -13.51 4.31
CA TYR A 492 -14.57 -12.21 3.70
C TYR A 492 -13.93 -11.26 4.71
N GLY A 493 -12.71 -10.84 4.42
CA GLY A 493 -11.93 -9.95 5.26
C GLY A 493 -11.92 -8.52 4.78
N ARG A 494 -11.88 -7.58 5.74
CA ARG A 494 -11.70 -6.15 5.50
C ARG A 494 -10.78 -5.54 6.56
N ILE A 495 -9.89 -4.67 6.11
CA ILE A 495 -9.11 -3.76 6.95
C ILE A 495 -9.23 -2.35 6.42
N ASP A 496 -9.60 -1.41 7.29
CA ASP A 496 -9.64 0.00 6.93
C ASP A 496 -8.24 0.60 7.05
N LEU A 497 -7.81 1.33 6.02
CA LEU A 497 -6.47 1.94 5.98
C LEU A 497 -6.46 3.33 6.60
N LYS A 498 -7.60 4.06 6.60
CA LYS A 498 -7.66 5.38 7.22
C LYS A 498 -7.75 5.27 8.76
N PRO A 499 -7.07 6.15 9.53
CA PRO A 499 -7.12 6.12 11.00
C PRO A 499 -8.53 6.30 11.59
N ASP A 500 -9.38 7.04 10.90
CA ASP A 500 -10.76 7.34 11.25
C ASP A 500 -11.78 6.27 10.77
N GLY A 501 -11.29 5.18 10.19
CA GLY A 501 -12.14 4.05 9.79
C GLY A 501 -12.85 3.39 10.99
N PRO A 502 -13.89 2.57 10.75
CA PRO A 502 -14.64 1.85 11.79
C PRO A 502 -13.79 1.09 12.82
N GLN A 503 -12.60 0.65 12.43
CA GLN A 503 -11.66 -0.10 13.28
C GLN A 503 -10.69 0.81 14.08
N GLY A 504 -10.79 2.14 13.91
CA GLY A 504 -9.98 3.15 14.62
C GLY A 504 -8.47 3.00 14.40
N GLY A 505 -8.07 2.51 13.22
CA GLY A 505 -6.66 2.25 12.87
C GLY A 505 -5.97 1.09 13.62
N LYS A 506 -6.62 0.44 14.60
CA LYS A 506 -6.00 -0.63 15.41
C LYS A 506 -5.56 -1.82 14.58
N ASN A 507 -6.43 -2.26 13.67
CA ASN A 507 -6.13 -3.39 12.79
C ASN A 507 -4.99 -3.07 11.82
N ARG A 508 -4.94 -1.82 11.32
CA ARG A 508 -3.83 -1.35 10.50
C ARG A 508 -2.51 -1.36 11.27
N ALA A 509 -2.50 -0.88 12.50
CA ALA A 509 -1.30 -0.92 13.36
C ALA A 509 -0.82 -2.37 13.59
N LEU A 510 -1.76 -3.31 13.80
CA LEU A 510 -1.43 -4.74 13.92
C LEU A 510 -0.83 -5.30 12.62
N LEU A 511 -1.40 -4.94 11.46
CA LEU A 511 -0.86 -5.32 10.15
C LEU A 511 0.58 -4.82 9.98
N GLU A 512 0.82 -3.54 10.23
CA GLU A 512 2.14 -2.90 10.13
C GLU A 512 3.16 -3.53 11.10
N GLU A 513 2.75 -3.79 12.35
CA GLU A 513 3.58 -4.49 13.33
C GLU A 513 3.98 -5.89 12.85
N LYS A 514 3.02 -6.69 12.39
CA LYS A 514 3.25 -8.06 11.91
C LYS A 514 4.14 -8.10 10.68
N VAL A 515 3.90 -7.19 9.74
CA VAL A 515 4.69 -7.06 8.53
C VAL A 515 6.12 -6.63 8.88
N SER A 516 6.31 -5.63 9.75
CA SER A 516 7.64 -5.16 10.15
C SER A 516 8.47 -6.16 10.96
N ARG A 517 7.82 -7.09 11.67
CA ARG A 517 8.51 -8.20 12.36
C ARG A 517 8.97 -9.29 11.41
N SER A 518 8.24 -9.49 10.31
CA SER A 518 8.50 -10.58 9.35
C SER A 518 9.55 -10.22 8.30
N THR A 519 9.89 -8.93 8.17
CA THR A 519 10.92 -8.41 7.25
C THR A 519 12.28 -8.20 7.91
N LYS A 520 12.39 -8.42 9.23
CA LYS A 520 13.65 -8.42 9.98
C LYS A 520 14.22 -9.82 10.05
#